data_AF-A0A961I8S2-F1
#
_entry.id   AF-A0A961I8S2-F1
#
_cell.length_a   1.000
_cell.length_b   1.000
_cell.length_c   1.000
_cell.angle_alpha   90.00
_cell.angle_beta   90.00
_cell.angle_gamma   90.00
#
_symmetry.space_group_name_H-M   'P 1'
#
loop_
_entity.id
_entity.type
_entity.pdbx_description
1 polymer ?
#
loop_
_entity_poly.entity_id
_entity_poly.type
_entity_poly.pdbx_seq_one_letter_code
_entity_poly.pdbx_strand_id
1 'polypeptide(L)'
;MDAEEQESRAASDWLKINHSFKWHTIAVLRDVVEVFRHCGLIIFFLGFGAVLLLVVPQGIDAIRYLKDTDEGFESGRISLFLGSGIFWWSLQSWYGARAILALSDIRYVSYGRSVFFQKWIPRFFGLIPYLIMYLALDVSAPTNEAGELIYIYLYLGMLSIVYFLIVVLRRKVL
;
A
#
# COMPACT_ATOMS: atom_id res chain seq x y z
N MET A 1 2.66 18.71 53.80
CA MET A 1 2.78 18.71 52.33
C MET A 1 1.44 18.18 51.87
N ASP A 2 0.59 19.12 51.51
CA ASP A 2 -0.86 18.94 51.62
C ASP A 2 -1.39 18.28 50.35
N ALA A 3 -2.40 17.43 50.48
CA ALA A 3 -2.94 16.63 49.38
C ALA A 3 -3.32 17.49 48.17
N GLU A 4 -3.74 18.74 48.40
CA GLU A 4 -4.03 19.76 47.40
C GLU A 4 -2.81 20.12 46.51
N GLU A 5 -1.61 20.16 47.08
CA GLU A 5 -0.39 20.47 46.34
C GLU A 5 0.05 19.30 45.44
N GLN A 6 -0.24 18.07 45.86
CA GLN A 6 -0.02 16.86 45.05
C GLN A 6 -1.00 16.75 43.89
N GLU A 7 -2.29 17.04 44.12
CA GLU A 7 -3.31 17.02 43.05
C GLU A 7 -3.05 18.11 41.99
N SER A 8 -2.67 19.32 42.42
CA SER A 8 -2.33 20.42 41.51
C SER A 8 -1.13 20.09 40.61
N ARG A 9 -0.09 19.45 41.16
CA ARG A 9 1.08 18.99 40.37
C ARG A 9 0.69 17.88 39.38
N ALA A 10 -0.11 16.92 39.81
CA ALA A 10 -0.58 15.84 38.94
C ALA A 10 -1.40 16.37 37.76
N ALA A 11 -2.29 17.35 37.98
CA ALA A 11 -3.08 17.98 36.92
C ALA A 11 -2.21 18.78 35.93
N SER A 12 -1.19 19.49 36.42
CA SER A 12 -0.23 20.23 35.58
C SER A 12 0.59 19.30 34.68
N ASP A 13 1.09 18.20 35.23
CA ASP A 13 1.85 17.21 34.47
C ASP A 13 0.97 16.49 33.43
N TRP A 14 -0.28 16.18 33.78
CA TRP A 14 -1.25 15.62 32.85
C TRP A 14 -1.53 16.55 31.67
N LEU A 15 -1.68 17.85 31.93
CA LEU A 15 -1.88 18.87 30.89
C LEU A 15 -0.66 18.98 29.96
N LYS A 16 0.56 18.96 30.50
CA LYS A 16 1.80 18.98 29.71
C LYS A 16 1.95 17.74 28.84
N ILE A 17 1.66 16.56 29.38
CA ILE A 17 1.70 15.29 28.65
C ILE A 17 0.68 15.30 27.51
N ASN A 18 -0.56 15.72 27.77
CA ASN A 18 -1.62 15.78 26.76
C ASN A 18 -1.32 16.81 25.67
N HIS A 19 -0.83 18.00 26.04
CA HIS A 19 -0.47 19.04 25.09
C HIS A 19 0.71 18.59 24.21
N SER A 20 1.75 18.04 24.83
CA SER A 20 2.87 17.41 24.11
C SER A 20 2.32 16.38 23.11
N PHE A 21 1.52 15.42 23.55
CA PHE A 21 0.97 14.38 22.69
C PHE A 21 0.20 14.93 21.47
N LYS A 22 -0.65 15.95 21.66
CA LYS A 22 -1.41 16.58 20.56
C LYS A 22 -0.49 17.20 19.50
N TRP A 23 0.53 17.96 19.90
CA TRP A 23 1.49 18.55 18.96
C TRP A 23 2.30 17.49 18.21
N HIS A 24 2.63 16.39 18.88
CA HIS A 24 3.31 15.26 18.25
C HIS A 24 2.46 14.59 17.17
N THR A 25 1.17 14.36 17.44
CA THR A 25 0.25 13.75 16.47
C THR A 25 0.04 14.64 15.25
N ILE A 26 -0.12 15.95 15.46
CA ILE A 26 -0.29 16.92 14.36
C ILE A 26 0.97 16.97 13.48
N ALA A 27 2.17 16.96 14.07
CA ALA A 27 3.42 16.93 13.33
C ALA A 27 3.55 15.67 12.46
N VAL A 28 3.20 14.50 13.01
CA VAL A 28 3.21 13.23 12.26
C VAL A 28 2.22 13.26 11.10
N LEU A 29 0.99 13.74 11.34
CA LEU A 29 -0.02 13.83 10.29
C LEU A 29 0.44 14.75 9.16
N ARG A 30 1.07 15.88 9.51
CA ARG A 30 1.64 16.80 8.53
C ARG A 30 2.75 16.16 7.71
N ASP A 31 3.70 15.46 8.34
CA ASP A 31 4.79 14.78 7.64
C ASP A 31 4.25 13.69 6.67
N VAL A 32 3.21 12.95 7.08
CA VAL A 32 2.53 11.96 6.22
C VAL A 32 1.85 12.65 5.03
N VAL A 33 1.03 13.67 5.27
CA VAL A 33 0.33 14.40 4.21
C VAL A 33 1.32 14.97 3.20
N GLU A 34 2.45 15.48 3.66
CA GLU A 34 3.50 16.02 2.80
C GLU A 34 4.10 14.94 1.89
N VAL A 35 4.43 13.76 2.45
CA VAL A 35 4.93 12.63 1.65
C VAL A 35 3.91 12.18 0.61
N PHE A 36 2.63 12.07 1.00
CA PHE A 36 1.54 11.73 0.07
C PHE A 36 1.36 12.78 -1.03
N ARG A 37 1.48 14.07 -0.70
CA ARG A 37 1.40 15.18 -1.65
C ARG A 37 2.47 15.06 -2.74
N HIS A 38 3.70 14.78 -2.35
CA HIS A 38 4.79 14.56 -3.31
C HIS A 38 4.57 13.29 -4.15
N CYS A 39 3.97 12.25 -3.58
CA CYS A 39 3.66 11.01 -4.31
C CYS A 39 2.36 11.07 -5.13
N GLY A 40 1.75 12.25 -5.30
CA GLY A 40 0.46 12.42 -5.97
C GLY A 40 0.39 11.78 -7.35
N LEU A 41 1.47 11.84 -8.13
CA LEU A 41 1.54 11.22 -9.46
C LEU A 41 1.40 9.68 -9.39
N ILE A 42 2.03 9.04 -8.40
CA ILE A 42 1.94 7.58 -8.22
C ILE A 42 0.53 7.19 -7.78
N ILE A 43 -0.07 7.96 -6.87
CA ILE A 43 -1.45 7.76 -6.42
C ILE A 43 -2.41 7.90 -7.60
N PHE A 44 -2.19 8.88 -8.47
CA PHE A 44 -2.97 9.06 -9.69
C PHE A 44 -2.89 7.82 -10.60
N PHE A 45 -1.69 7.31 -10.90
CA PHE A 45 -1.54 6.11 -11.72
C PHE A 45 -2.11 4.84 -11.07
N LEU A 46 -2.00 4.72 -9.75
CA LEU A 46 -2.64 3.63 -9.00
C LEU A 46 -4.16 3.68 -9.12
N GLY A 47 -4.75 4.87 -8.91
CA GLY A 47 -6.20 5.07 -9.05
C GLY A 47 -6.67 4.88 -10.48
N PHE A 48 -5.92 5.39 -11.46
CA PHE A 48 -6.23 5.22 -12.88
C PHE A 48 -6.23 3.74 -13.28
N GLY A 49 -5.18 3.00 -12.90
CA GLY A 49 -5.14 1.56 -13.12
C GLY A 49 -6.28 0.83 -12.43
N ALA A 50 -6.65 1.22 -11.20
CA ALA A 50 -7.79 0.64 -10.50
C ALA A 50 -9.11 0.83 -11.27
N VAL A 51 -9.35 2.04 -11.80
CA VAL A 51 -10.55 2.32 -12.62
C VAL A 51 -10.54 1.49 -13.90
N LEU A 52 -9.40 1.39 -14.59
CA LEU A 52 -9.28 0.56 -15.79
C LEU A 52 -9.57 -0.92 -15.50
N LEU A 53 -9.22 -1.41 -14.32
CA LEU A 53 -9.39 -2.81 -13.97
C LEU A 53 -10.80 -3.13 -13.46
N LEU A 54 -11.38 -2.21 -12.67
CA LEU A 54 -12.64 -2.42 -11.96
C LEU A 54 -13.89 -1.90 -12.67
N VAL A 55 -13.74 -0.91 -13.56
CA VAL A 55 -14.88 -0.17 -14.14
C VAL A 55 -14.97 -0.37 -15.63
N VAL A 56 -13.84 -0.42 -16.33
CA VAL A 56 -13.82 -0.55 -17.78
C VAL A 56 -14.23 -1.97 -18.18
N PRO A 57 -15.20 -2.15 -19.11
CA PRO A 57 -15.69 -3.46 -19.51
C PRO A 57 -14.58 -4.43 -19.91
N GLN A 58 -13.58 -3.96 -20.65
CA GLN A 58 -12.44 -4.79 -21.07
C GLN A 58 -11.61 -5.33 -19.90
N GLY A 59 -11.49 -4.55 -18.82
CA GLY A 59 -10.82 -4.98 -17.60
C GLY A 59 -11.63 -6.05 -16.88
N ILE A 60 -12.93 -5.82 -16.73
CA ILE A 60 -13.87 -6.76 -16.11
C ILE A 60 -13.91 -8.07 -16.91
N ASP A 61 -13.99 -7.99 -18.24
CA ASP A 61 -14.05 -9.16 -19.12
C ASP A 61 -12.75 -9.96 -19.08
N ALA A 62 -11.58 -9.31 -18.98
CA ALA A 62 -10.30 -10.01 -18.81
C ALA A 62 -10.24 -10.80 -17.48
N ILE A 63 -10.83 -10.27 -16.41
CA ILE A 63 -10.87 -10.93 -15.10
C ILE A 63 -11.92 -12.04 -15.07
N ARG A 64 -13.08 -11.83 -15.71
CA ARG A 64 -14.06 -12.89 -15.91
C ARG A 64 -13.49 -14.02 -16.75
N TYR A 65 -12.72 -13.70 -17.78
CA TYR A 65 -12.05 -14.71 -18.59
C TYR A 65 -11.07 -15.54 -17.76
N LEU A 66 -10.28 -14.91 -16.89
CA LEU A 66 -9.43 -15.63 -15.92
C LEU A 66 -10.22 -16.59 -15.05
N LYS A 67 -11.44 -16.20 -14.67
CA LYS A 67 -12.31 -16.98 -13.81
C LYS A 67 -12.95 -18.15 -14.56
N ASP A 68 -13.46 -17.92 -15.76
CA ASP A 68 -14.24 -18.90 -16.52
C ASP A 68 -13.34 -19.90 -17.29
N THR A 69 -12.00 -19.76 -17.22
CA THR A 69 -11.09 -20.68 -17.90
C THR A 69 -10.81 -21.91 -17.03
N ASP A 70 -11.42 -23.04 -17.39
CA ASP A 70 -11.16 -24.37 -16.82
C ASP A 70 -9.65 -24.67 -16.66
N GLU A 71 -9.31 -25.46 -15.65
CA GLU A 71 -7.93 -25.88 -15.33
C GLU A 71 -7.24 -26.52 -16.54
N GLY A 72 -6.48 -25.70 -17.27
CA GLY A 72 -5.79 -26.08 -18.50
C GLY A 72 -4.59 -25.17 -18.79
N PHE A 73 -3.77 -25.57 -19.77
CA PHE A 73 -2.53 -24.89 -20.13
C PHE A 73 -2.72 -23.39 -20.47
N GLU A 74 -3.86 -23.03 -21.07
CA GLU A 74 -4.18 -21.65 -21.42
C GLU A 74 -4.53 -20.77 -20.20
N SER A 75 -5.22 -21.32 -19.19
CA SER A 75 -5.50 -20.61 -17.91
C SER A 75 -4.20 -20.21 -17.20
N GLY A 76 -3.21 -21.10 -17.21
CA GLY A 76 -1.88 -20.85 -16.63
C GLY A 76 -1.13 -19.70 -17.31
N ARG A 77 -1.20 -19.60 -18.65
CA ARG A 77 -0.52 -18.53 -19.41
C ARG A 77 -1.11 -17.16 -19.10
N ILE A 78 -2.43 -17.08 -18.97
CA ILE A 78 -3.14 -15.81 -18.71
C ILE A 78 -2.94 -15.37 -17.27
N SER A 79 -2.99 -16.33 -16.32
CA SER A 79 -2.65 -16.07 -14.92
C SER A 79 -1.21 -15.57 -14.76
N LEU A 80 -0.25 -16.16 -15.49
CA LEU A 80 1.13 -15.69 -15.52
C LEU A 80 1.26 -14.28 -16.14
N PHE A 81 0.56 -14.03 -17.26
CA PHE A 81 0.57 -12.73 -17.91
C PHE A 81 0.01 -11.64 -16.99
N LEU A 82 -1.16 -11.85 -16.40
CA LEU A 82 -1.77 -10.89 -15.49
C LEU A 82 -0.99 -10.76 -14.18
N GLY A 83 -0.51 -11.86 -13.61
CA GLY A 83 0.36 -11.86 -12.43
C GLY A 83 1.65 -11.08 -12.65
N SER A 84 2.32 -11.27 -13.79
CA SER A 84 3.52 -10.51 -14.14
C SER A 84 3.23 -9.03 -14.39
N GLY A 85 2.07 -8.70 -14.98
CA GLY A 85 1.60 -7.32 -15.13
C GLY A 85 1.39 -6.62 -13.79
N ILE A 86 0.71 -7.28 -12.83
CA ILE A 86 0.52 -6.77 -11.47
C ILE A 86 1.87 -6.63 -10.74
N PHE A 87 2.76 -7.61 -10.88
CA PHE A 87 4.09 -7.55 -10.29
C PHE A 87 4.91 -6.37 -10.86
N TRP A 88 4.82 -6.14 -12.18
CA TRP A 88 5.48 -5.01 -12.82
C TRP A 88 4.91 -3.67 -12.35
N TRP A 89 3.57 -3.56 -12.28
CA TRP A 89 2.89 -2.37 -11.76
C TRP A 89 3.31 -2.07 -10.32
N SER A 90 3.36 -3.10 -9.48
CA SER A 90 3.86 -3.03 -8.11
C SER A 90 5.28 -2.48 -8.03
N LEU A 91 6.21 -2.99 -8.85
CA LEU A 91 7.59 -2.51 -8.90
C LEU A 91 7.68 -1.06 -9.35
N GLN A 92 6.92 -0.66 -10.38
CA GLN A 92 6.89 0.72 -10.85
C GLN A 92 6.36 1.68 -9.79
N SER A 93 5.25 1.34 -9.12
CA SER A 93 4.68 2.18 -8.05
C SER A 93 5.65 2.34 -6.89
N TRP A 94 6.33 1.26 -6.48
CA TRP A 94 7.35 1.32 -5.43
C TRP A 94 8.56 2.16 -5.84
N TYR A 95 9.16 1.88 -6.99
CA TYR A 95 10.38 2.54 -7.44
C TYR A 95 10.12 4.01 -7.78
N GLY A 96 9.02 4.30 -8.47
CA GLY A 96 8.60 5.66 -8.82
C GLY A 96 8.38 6.53 -7.58
N ALA A 97 7.66 6.03 -6.58
CA ALA A 97 7.46 6.76 -5.32
C ALA A 97 8.79 7.04 -4.60
N ARG A 98 9.69 6.05 -4.59
CA ARG A 98 11.04 6.26 -4.03
C ARG A 98 11.83 7.33 -4.77
N ALA A 99 11.82 7.29 -6.10
CA ALA A 99 12.55 8.24 -6.92
C ALA A 99 12.02 9.67 -6.69
N ILE A 100 10.70 9.84 -6.69
CA ILE A 100 10.07 11.15 -6.44
C ILE A 100 10.41 11.67 -5.04
N LEU A 101 10.32 10.83 -4.00
CA LEU A 101 10.66 11.26 -2.64
C LEU A 101 12.16 11.55 -2.46
N ALA A 102 13.03 10.85 -3.18
CA ALA A 102 14.47 11.11 -3.16
C ALA A 102 14.85 12.43 -3.87
N LEU A 103 14.07 12.83 -4.88
CA LEU A 103 14.27 14.08 -5.63
C LEU A 103 13.54 15.28 -5.00
N SER A 104 12.57 15.04 -4.12
CA SER A 104 11.78 16.09 -3.48
C SER A 104 12.51 16.66 -2.26
N ASP A 105 12.64 17.98 -2.19
CA ASP A 105 13.19 18.67 -1.01
C ASP A 105 12.11 18.81 0.08
N ILE A 106 11.88 17.73 0.83
CA ILE A 106 10.83 17.68 1.85
C ILE A 106 11.37 18.18 3.19
N ARG A 107 10.79 19.26 3.69
CA ARG A 107 11.10 19.81 5.01
C ARG A 107 10.31 19.08 6.10
N TYR A 108 10.96 18.16 6.77
CA TYR A 108 10.36 17.37 7.85
C TYR A 108 10.31 18.09 9.18
N VAL A 109 9.21 17.93 9.92
CA VAL A 109 9.08 18.45 11.28
C VAL A 109 9.78 17.52 12.28
N SER A 110 9.75 16.19 12.05
CA SER A 110 10.43 15.20 12.89
C SER A 110 11.36 14.29 12.06
N TYR A 111 12.67 14.53 12.12
CA TYR A 111 13.67 13.85 11.29
C TYR A 111 13.64 12.31 11.42
N GLY A 112 13.64 11.78 12.65
CA GLY A 112 13.71 10.32 12.88
C GLY A 112 12.49 9.54 12.36
N ARG A 113 11.27 10.07 12.57
CA ARG A 113 10.03 9.41 12.12
C ARG A 113 9.76 9.64 10.64
N SER A 114 10.18 10.78 10.11
CA SER A 114 10.04 11.07 8.68
C SER A 114 10.85 10.12 7.80
N VAL A 115 12.05 9.73 8.24
CA VAL A 115 12.85 8.69 7.57
C VAL A 115 12.11 7.34 7.56
N PHE A 116 11.33 7.03 8.61
CA PHE A 116 10.50 5.83 8.61
C PHE A 116 9.41 5.92 7.53
N PHE A 117 8.67 7.03 7.45
CA PHE A 117 7.60 7.19 6.46
C PHE A 117 8.11 7.22 5.02
N GLN A 118 9.20 7.95 4.75
CA GLN A 118 9.88 7.95 3.44
C GLN A 118 10.25 6.54 2.98
N LYS A 119 10.63 5.68 3.93
CA LYS A 119 11.04 4.30 3.63
C LYS A 119 9.84 3.40 3.40
N TRP A 120 8.78 3.52 4.21
CA TRP A 120 7.67 2.56 4.22
C TRP A 120 6.54 2.91 3.25
N ILE A 121 6.23 4.19 3.06
CA ILE A 121 5.13 4.62 2.16
C ILE A 121 5.32 4.07 0.74
N PRO A 122 6.50 4.20 0.09
CA PRO A 122 6.71 3.60 -1.23
C PRO A 122 6.48 2.09 -1.27
N ARG A 123 6.78 1.37 -0.18
CA ARG A 123 6.61 -0.08 -0.12
C ARG A 123 5.14 -0.45 -0.13
N PHE A 124 4.32 0.31 0.62
CA PHE A 124 2.88 0.16 0.62
C PHE A 124 2.28 0.48 -0.73
N PHE A 125 2.77 1.50 -1.45
CA PHE A 125 2.29 1.77 -2.81
C PHE A 125 2.51 0.61 -3.78
N GLY A 126 3.60 -0.13 -3.68
CA GLY A 126 3.75 -1.35 -4.48
C GLY A 126 2.89 -2.52 -4.00
N LEU A 127 2.32 -2.52 -2.79
CA LEU A 127 1.34 -3.54 -2.38
C LEU A 127 -0.07 -3.26 -2.93
N ILE A 128 -0.39 -1.99 -3.24
CA ILE A 128 -1.73 -1.58 -3.67
C ILE A 128 -2.19 -2.30 -4.96
N PRO A 129 -1.37 -2.49 -6.01
CA PRO A 129 -1.78 -3.24 -7.20
C PRO A 129 -2.31 -4.64 -6.91
N TYR A 130 -1.74 -5.36 -5.94
CA TYR A 130 -2.27 -6.66 -5.51
C TYR A 130 -3.64 -6.51 -4.87
N LEU A 131 -3.82 -5.53 -3.97
CA LEU A 131 -5.11 -5.25 -3.34
C LEU A 131 -6.20 -4.91 -4.37
N ILE A 132 -5.84 -4.11 -5.38
CA ILE A 132 -6.75 -3.81 -6.50
C ILE A 132 -7.13 -5.09 -7.24
N MET A 133 -6.17 -5.97 -7.54
CA MET A 133 -6.45 -7.24 -8.22
C MET A 133 -7.34 -8.16 -7.38
N TYR A 134 -7.11 -8.25 -6.07
CA TYR A 134 -7.98 -9.00 -5.15
C TYR A 134 -9.42 -8.50 -5.22
N LEU A 135 -9.60 -7.18 -5.08
CA LEU A 135 -10.93 -6.57 -5.17
C LEU A 135 -11.58 -6.79 -6.55
N ALA A 136 -10.78 -6.79 -7.62
CA ALA A 136 -11.30 -6.95 -8.96
C ALA A 136 -11.77 -8.38 -9.24
N LEU A 137 -11.08 -9.38 -8.68
CA LEU A 137 -11.54 -10.77 -8.69
C LEU A 137 -12.84 -10.92 -7.91
N ASP A 138 -12.95 -10.33 -6.72
CA ASP A 138 -14.14 -10.40 -5.87
C ASP A 138 -15.37 -9.76 -6.54
N VAL A 139 -15.22 -8.55 -7.10
CA VAL A 139 -16.32 -7.83 -7.75
C VAL A 139 -16.79 -8.54 -9.03
N SER A 140 -15.89 -9.29 -9.68
CA SER A 140 -16.20 -9.98 -10.94
C SER A 140 -16.84 -11.37 -10.73
N ALA A 141 -16.95 -11.88 -9.50
CA ALA A 141 -17.41 -13.23 -9.22
C ALA A 141 -18.84 -13.32 -8.63
N PRO A 142 -19.80 -13.98 -9.30
CA PRO A 142 -20.97 -14.55 -8.62
C PRO A 142 -20.56 -15.73 -7.73
N THR A 143 -21.13 -15.78 -6.52
CA THR A 143 -20.75 -16.53 -5.30
C THR A 143 -20.65 -18.06 -5.37
N ASN A 144 -20.90 -18.70 -6.51
CA ASN A 144 -21.17 -20.15 -6.53
C ASN A 144 -19.98 -21.05 -6.89
N GLU A 145 -18.80 -20.50 -7.20
CA GLU A 145 -17.60 -21.27 -7.60
C GLU A 145 -16.36 -20.83 -6.81
N ALA A 146 -16.46 -20.82 -5.48
CA ALA A 146 -15.38 -20.39 -4.59
C ALA A 146 -14.14 -21.32 -4.61
N GLY A 147 -14.25 -22.52 -5.19
CA GLY A 147 -13.19 -23.54 -5.19
C GLY A 147 -12.03 -23.22 -6.14
N GLU A 148 -12.28 -22.66 -7.32
CA GLU A 148 -11.25 -22.49 -8.36
C GLU A 148 -10.48 -21.17 -8.20
N LEU A 149 -11.09 -20.15 -7.59
CA LEU A 149 -10.46 -18.86 -7.32
C LEU A 149 -9.34 -18.94 -6.26
N ILE A 150 -9.34 -19.98 -5.42
CA ILE A 150 -8.35 -20.13 -4.35
C ILE A 150 -6.91 -20.19 -4.88
N TYR A 151 -6.69 -20.84 -6.03
CA TYR A 151 -5.37 -20.97 -6.62
C TYR A 151 -4.84 -19.63 -7.12
N ILE A 152 -5.70 -18.79 -7.71
CA ILE A 152 -5.34 -17.43 -8.15
C ILE A 152 -5.02 -16.56 -6.93
N TYR A 153 -5.81 -16.63 -5.86
CA TYR A 153 -5.52 -15.87 -4.64
C TYR A 153 -4.22 -16.30 -3.97
N LEU A 154 -3.94 -17.61 -3.92
CA LEU A 154 -2.68 -18.14 -3.40
C LEU A 154 -1.50 -17.71 -4.27
N TYR A 155 -1.63 -17.74 -5.59
CA TYR A 155 -0.61 -17.28 -6.52
C TYR A 155 -0.31 -15.79 -6.35
N LEU A 156 -1.33 -14.93 -6.31
CA LEU A 156 -1.18 -13.50 -6.02
C LEU A 156 -0.59 -13.26 -4.62
N GLY A 157 -0.95 -14.10 -3.65
CA GLY A 157 -0.43 -14.03 -2.29
C GLY A 157 1.06 -14.32 -2.27
N MET A 158 1.49 -15.39 -2.93
CA MET A 158 2.91 -15.72 -3.11
C MET A 158 3.66 -14.61 -3.83
N LEU A 159 3.10 -14.04 -4.91
CA LEU A 159 3.73 -12.91 -5.61
C LEU A 159 3.89 -11.68 -4.71
N SER A 160 2.88 -11.35 -3.90
CA SER A 160 2.95 -10.22 -2.96
C SER A 160 4.02 -10.44 -1.89
N ILE A 161 4.18 -11.67 -1.40
CA ILE A 161 5.23 -12.06 -0.46
C ILE A 161 6.60 -11.95 -1.13
N VAL A 162 6.76 -12.49 -2.35
CA VAL A 162 8.02 -12.39 -3.11
C VAL A 162 8.39 -10.93 -3.36
N TYR A 163 7.45 -10.10 -3.79
CA TYR A 163 7.65 -8.66 -3.91
C TYR A 163 8.10 -8.04 -2.58
N PHE A 164 7.41 -8.34 -1.49
CA PHE A 164 7.74 -7.77 -0.18
C PHE A 164 9.14 -8.18 0.28
N LEU A 165 9.51 -9.45 0.08
CA LEU A 165 10.85 -9.96 0.35
C LEU A 165 11.89 -9.21 -0.49
N ILE A 166 11.68 -9.02 -1.79
CA ILE A 166 12.58 -8.25 -2.66
C ILE A 166 12.76 -6.82 -2.13
N VAL A 167 11.66 -6.14 -1.79
CA VAL A 167 11.67 -4.75 -1.34
C VAL A 167 12.29 -4.56 0.05
N VAL A 168 12.12 -5.55 0.94
CA VAL A 168 12.64 -5.50 2.31
C VAL A 168 14.09 -5.98 2.39
N LEU A 169 14.43 -7.09 1.74
CA LEU A 169 15.75 -7.75 1.81
C LEU A 169 16.84 -7.03 1.01
N ARG A 170 16.48 -6.22 0.00
CA ARG A 170 17.45 -5.42 -0.78
C ARG A 170 18.32 -4.50 0.09
N ARG A 171 17.95 -4.25 1.34
CA ARG A 171 18.75 -3.47 2.31
C ARG A 171 20.13 -4.06 2.64
N LYS A 172 20.44 -5.30 2.27
CA LYS A 172 21.73 -5.94 2.60
C LYS A 172 22.78 -5.93 1.48
N VAL A 173 22.47 -5.43 0.28
CA VAL A 173 23.34 -5.57 -0.91
C VAL A 173 23.91 -4.23 -1.43
N LEU A 174 23.72 -3.13 -0.70
CA LEU A 174 24.34 -1.83 -1.00
C LEU A 174 24.83 -1.18 0.29
#